data_AF-A0A7K0JKW3-F1
#
_entry.id   AF-A0A7K0JKW3-F1
#
_cell.length_a   1.000
_cell.length_b   1.000
_cell.length_c   1.000
_cell.angle_alpha   90.00
_cell.angle_beta   90.00
_cell.angle_gamma   90.00
#
_symmetry.space_group_name_H-M   'P 1'
#
loop_
_entity.id
_entity.type
_entity.pdbx_description
1 polymer ?
#
loop_
_entity_poly.entity_id
_entity_poly.type
_entity_poly.pdbx_seq_one_letter_code
_entity_poly.pdbx_strand_id
1 'polypeptide(L)'
;MEANNVEKRFNDWFTVSYDRLRNLVGRYGALDEDNFHDTYLFVRKQVLNPEREITDYEAYFIGCYRKAFMAKFRLESKYAHPDEYFFLRCGEDADFLSPDDLNSCEKLVKDILNFIRRKFSYQEYRMFTLRFYESDFSFKALGECMGISASAISGKVNTIMDAVRSNRGFSWRSQMLAVEGFIS
;
A
#
# COMPACT_ATOMS: atom_id res chain seq x y z
N MET A 1 9.86 -20.66 -46.48
CA MET A 1 10.05 -19.39 -47.22
C MET A 1 8.82 -18.49 -47.16
N GLU A 2 7.60 -19.03 -47.19
CA GLU A 2 6.32 -18.27 -47.10
C GLU A 2 6.21 -17.35 -45.88
N ALA A 3 6.48 -17.87 -44.67
CA ALA A 3 6.25 -17.15 -43.40
C ALA A 3 7.07 -15.85 -43.29
N ASN A 4 8.33 -15.87 -43.73
CA ASN A 4 9.20 -14.68 -43.72
C ASN A 4 8.70 -13.59 -44.69
N ASN A 5 8.01 -13.96 -45.77
CA ASN A 5 7.49 -13.00 -46.74
C ASN A 5 6.22 -12.31 -46.21
N VAL A 6 5.34 -13.08 -45.58
CA VAL A 6 4.10 -12.56 -44.96
C VAL A 6 4.41 -11.62 -43.80
N GLU A 7 5.37 -11.99 -42.95
CA GLU A 7 5.82 -11.16 -41.84
C GLU A 7 6.42 -9.83 -42.32
N LYS A 8 7.31 -9.89 -43.32
CA LYS A 8 7.94 -8.70 -43.90
C LYS A 8 6.89 -7.75 -44.47
N ARG A 9 5.94 -8.27 -45.25
CA ARG A 9 4.85 -7.48 -45.83
C ARG A 9 4.03 -6.74 -44.77
N PHE A 10 3.73 -7.40 -43.65
CA PHE A 10 3.02 -6.76 -42.54
C PHE A 10 3.86 -5.69 -41.85
N ASN A 11 5.14 -5.96 -41.58
CA ASN A 11 6.04 -4.98 -40.94
C ASN A 11 6.26 -3.74 -41.81
N ASP A 12 6.43 -3.92 -43.12
CA ASP A 12 6.58 -2.83 -44.08
C ASP A 12 5.29 -1.98 -44.12
N TRP A 13 4.12 -2.64 -44.17
CA TRP A 13 2.82 -1.95 -44.09
C TRP A 13 2.65 -1.17 -42.79
N PHE A 14 3.00 -1.78 -41.65
CA PHE A 14 2.85 -1.16 -40.33
C PHE A 14 3.73 0.09 -40.21
N THR A 15 4.97 0.01 -40.71
CA THR A 15 5.91 1.14 -40.69
C THR A 15 5.37 2.34 -41.46
N VAL A 16 4.82 2.13 -42.66
CA VAL A 16 4.21 3.19 -43.48
C VAL A 16 2.91 3.71 -42.86
N SER A 17 2.16 2.85 -42.17
CA SER A 17 0.84 3.18 -41.62
C SER A 17 0.90 3.68 -40.17
N TYR A 18 2.07 3.74 -39.54
CA TYR A 18 2.25 3.96 -38.11
C TYR A 18 1.57 5.25 -37.61
N ASP A 19 1.91 6.40 -38.20
CA ASP A 19 1.35 7.70 -37.80
C ASP A 19 -0.15 7.77 -38.08
N ARG A 20 -0.60 7.16 -39.19
CA ARG A 20 -2.03 7.10 -39.52
C ARG A 20 -2.80 6.30 -38.46
N LEU A 21 -2.27 5.13 -38.08
CA LEU A 21 -2.87 4.28 -37.06
C LEU A 21 -2.90 4.97 -35.70
N ARG A 22 -1.79 5.59 -35.26
CA ARG A 22 -1.75 6.39 -34.02
C ARG A 22 -2.82 7.50 -34.02
N ASN A 23 -2.96 8.23 -35.12
CA ASN A 23 -3.97 9.27 -35.25
C ASN A 23 -5.40 8.70 -35.24
N LEU A 24 -5.64 7.55 -35.88
CA LEU A 24 -6.96 6.92 -35.90
C LEU A 24 -7.37 6.42 -34.51
N VAL A 25 -6.48 5.76 -33.78
CA VAL A 25 -6.78 5.27 -32.43
C VAL A 25 -6.80 6.39 -31.38
N GLY A 26 -6.01 7.44 -31.57
CA GLY A 26 -5.99 8.63 -30.70
C GLY A 26 -7.26 9.48 -30.77
N ARG A 27 -8.13 9.29 -31.78
CA ARG A 27 -9.45 9.95 -31.80
C ARG A 27 -10.40 9.46 -30.70
N TYR A 28 -10.10 8.31 -30.08
CA TYR A 28 -10.96 7.70 -29.06
C TYR A 28 -10.58 8.12 -27.62
N GLY A 29 -9.54 8.94 -27.44
CA GLY A 29 -9.06 9.39 -26.13
C GLY A 29 -7.54 9.58 -26.13
N ALA A 30 -6.95 9.70 -24.94
CA ALA A 30 -5.49 9.65 -24.81
C ALA A 30 -4.96 8.34 -25.42
N LEU A 31 -3.97 8.44 -26.28
CA LEU A 31 -3.33 7.27 -26.90
C LEU A 31 -2.64 6.45 -25.80
N ASP A 32 -3.08 5.20 -25.63
CA ASP A 32 -2.38 4.23 -24.79
C ASP A 32 -1.25 3.61 -25.63
N GLU A 33 -0.03 4.15 -25.49
CA GLU A 33 1.15 3.69 -26.24
C GLU A 33 1.46 2.23 -25.97
N ASP A 34 1.33 1.77 -24.72
CA ASP A 34 1.59 0.38 -24.36
C ASP A 34 0.59 -0.55 -25.08
N ASN A 35 -0.70 -0.24 -24.99
CA ASN A 35 -1.75 -1.00 -25.66
C ASN A 35 -1.60 -0.99 -27.19
N PHE A 36 -1.08 0.11 -27.77
CA PHE A 36 -0.80 0.20 -29.20
C PHE A 36 0.32 -0.76 -29.62
N HIS A 37 1.42 -0.80 -28.88
CA HIS A 37 2.54 -1.71 -29.16
C HIS A 37 2.20 -3.18 -28.89
N ASP A 38 1.45 -3.46 -27.82
CA ASP A 38 0.93 -4.80 -27.54
C ASP A 38 0.00 -5.30 -28.66
N THR A 39 -0.82 -4.40 -29.22
CA THR A 39 -1.66 -4.71 -30.38
C THR A 39 -0.82 -5.07 -31.60
N TYR A 40 0.29 -4.36 -31.86
CA TYR A 40 1.21 -4.71 -32.94
C TYR A 40 1.79 -6.12 -32.77
N LEU A 41 2.30 -6.44 -31.57
CA LEU A 41 2.85 -7.77 -31.28
C LEU A 41 1.79 -8.86 -31.43
N PHE A 42 0.56 -8.60 -30.97
CA PHE A 42 -0.56 -9.52 -31.11
C PHE A 42 -0.91 -9.76 -32.58
N VAL A 43 -1.11 -8.69 -33.37
CA VAL A 43 -1.49 -8.81 -34.79
C VAL A 43 -0.37 -9.48 -35.59
N ARG A 44 0.91 -9.14 -35.33
CA ARG A 44 2.05 -9.81 -35.97
C ARG A 44 2.02 -11.32 -35.74
N LYS A 45 1.73 -11.76 -34.51
CA LYS A 45 1.57 -13.18 -34.18
C LYS A 45 0.38 -13.82 -34.92
N GLN A 46 -0.72 -13.09 -35.11
CA GLN A 46 -1.89 -13.59 -35.86
C GLN A 46 -1.64 -13.67 -37.37
N VAL A 47 -0.90 -12.72 -37.94
CA VAL A 47 -0.51 -12.71 -39.36
C VAL A 47 0.40 -13.89 -39.70
N LEU A 48 1.23 -14.32 -38.74
CA LEU A 48 2.08 -15.51 -38.88
C LEU A 48 1.31 -16.84 -38.73
N ASN A 49 0.03 -16.82 -38.33
CA ASN A 49 -0.74 -18.04 -38.14
C ASN A 49 -1.31 -18.54 -39.48
N PRO A 50 -0.92 -19.73 -39.96
CA PRO A 50 -1.38 -20.26 -41.24
C PRO A 50 -2.88 -20.58 -41.29
N GLU A 51 -3.55 -20.73 -40.14
CA GLU A 51 -4.99 -21.00 -40.06
C GLU A 51 -5.85 -19.75 -40.27
N ARG A 52 -5.23 -18.56 -40.36
CA ARG A 52 -5.94 -17.29 -40.35
C ARG A 52 -5.40 -16.33 -41.38
N GLU A 53 -6.16 -16.10 -42.44
CA GLU A 53 -5.85 -15.08 -43.43
C GLU A 53 -6.40 -13.72 -42.99
N ILE A 54 -5.52 -12.71 -42.92
CA ILE A 54 -5.91 -11.33 -42.62
C ILE A 54 -5.73 -10.50 -43.89
N THR A 55 -6.85 -10.07 -44.46
CA THR A 55 -6.91 -9.33 -45.73
C THR A 55 -6.83 -7.81 -45.53
N ASP A 56 -7.43 -7.29 -44.45
CA ASP A 56 -7.40 -5.87 -44.07
C ASP A 56 -6.68 -5.69 -42.74
N TYR A 57 -5.42 -5.28 -42.81
CA TYR A 57 -4.60 -5.05 -41.62
C TYR A 57 -5.06 -3.86 -40.80
N GLU A 58 -5.61 -2.80 -41.41
CA GLU A 58 -6.04 -1.61 -40.66
C GLU A 58 -7.28 -1.92 -39.83
N ALA A 59 -8.33 -2.46 -40.46
CA ALA A 59 -9.56 -2.80 -39.76
C ALA A 59 -9.30 -3.85 -38.66
N TYR A 60 -8.44 -4.83 -38.94
CA TYR A 60 -8.07 -5.85 -37.97
C TYR A 60 -7.28 -5.27 -36.78
N PHE A 61 -6.31 -4.40 -37.05
CA PHE A 61 -5.52 -3.75 -36.01
C PHE A 61 -6.38 -2.87 -35.11
N ILE A 62 -7.22 -1.99 -35.69
CA ILE A 62 -8.12 -1.12 -34.95
C ILE A 62 -9.09 -1.94 -34.09
N GLY A 63 -9.62 -3.03 -34.63
CA GLY A 63 -10.50 -3.96 -33.90
C GLY A 63 -9.80 -4.58 -32.69
N CYS A 64 -8.56 -5.05 -32.86
CA CYS A 64 -7.75 -5.63 -31.78
C CYS A 64 -7.43 -4.59 -30.70
N TYR A 65 -6.98 -3.39 -31.11
CA TYR A 65 -6.69 -2.28 -30.20
C TYR A 65 -7.90 -1.93 -29.34
N ARG A 66 -9.08 -1.75 -29.97
CA ARG A 66 -10.33 -1.42 -29.27
C ARG A 66 -10.74 -2.50 -28.29
N LYS A 67 -10.60 -3.78 -28.67
CA LYS A 67 -10.95 -4.89 -27.79
C LYS A 67 -10.07 -4.90 -26.54
N ALA A 68 -8.76 -4.70 -26.71
CA ALA A 68 -7.80 -4.65 -25.60
C ALA A 68 -8.03 -3.41 -24.73
N PHE A 69 -8.22 -2.24 -25.33
CA PHE A 69 -8.54 -1.00 -24.63
C PHE A 69 -9.81 -1.12 -23.78
N MET A 70 -10.90 -1.67 -24.34
CA MET A 70 -12.14 -1.86 -23.59
C MET A 70 -12.00 -2.88 -22.46
N ALA A 71 -11.16 -3.90 -22.62
CA ALA A 71 -10.89 -4.87 -21.55
C ALA A 71 -10.13 -4.21 -20.39
N LYS A 72 -9.11 -3.40 -20.69
CA LYS A 72 -8.35 -2.63 -19.70
C LYS A 72 -9.22 -1.60 -19.00
N PHE A 73 -10.00 -0.82 -19.74
CA PHE A 73 -10.95 0.16 -19.20
C PHE A 73 -11.95 -0.49 -18.22
N ARG A 74 -12.50 -1.67 -18.55
CA ARG A 74 -13.39 -2.43 -17.66
C ARG A 74 -12.71 -2.98 -16.40
N LEU A 75 -11.40 -3.21 -16.45
CA LEU A 75 -10.63 -3.65 -15.30
C LEU A 75 -10.31 -2.47 -14.39
N GLU A 76 -9.80 -1.38 -14.97
CA GLU A 76 -9.46 -0.14 -14.26
C GLU A 76 -10.69 0.51 -13.63
N SER A 77 -11.86 0.46 -14.29
CA SER A 77 -13.11 1.00 -13.73
C SER A 77 -13.58 0.32 -12.44
N LYS A 78 -12.97 -0.82 -12.06
CA LYS A 78 -13.26 -1.49 -10.77
C LYS A 78 -12.53 -0.85 -9.61
N TYR A 79 -11.51 -0.04 -9.89
CA TYR A 79 -10.68 0.60 -8.89
C TYR A 79 -11.02 2.09 -8.83
N ALA A 80 -11.17 2.61 -7.61
CA ALA A 80 -11.10 4.04 -7.40
C ALA A 80 -9.62 4.43 -7.46
N HIS A 81 -9.27 5.35 -8.36
CA HIS A 81 -7.96 5.97 -8.40
C HIS A 81 -8.06 7.29 -7.63
N PRO A 82 -7.59 7.35 -6.37
CA PRO A 82 -7.56 8.61 -5.63
C PRO A 82 -6.70 9.61 -6.37
N ASP A 83 -7.06 10.88 -6.31
CA ASP A 83 -6.25 11.93 -6.90
C ASP A 83 -4.87 12.05 -6.20
N GLU A 84 -3.93 12.76 -6.83
CA GLU A 84 -2.61 13.00 -6.23
C GLU A 84 -2.72 13.75 -4.88
N TYR A 85 -3.80 14.49 -4.67
CA TYR A 85 -4.08 15.24 -3.44
C TYR A 85 -4.56 14.35 -2.28
N PHE A 86 -5.02 13.14 -2.55
CA PHE A 86 -5.47 12.17 -1.54
C PHE A 86 -4.36 11.89 -0.53
N PHE A 87 -3.15 11.61 -1.03
CA PHE A 87 -2.00 11.31 -0.18
C PHE A 87 -1.47 12.54 0.56
N LEU A 88 -1.64 13.73 -0.02
CA LEU A 88 -1.26 14.99 0.64
C LEU A 88 -2.15 15.25 1.87
N ARG A 89 -3.47 15.00 1.76
CA ARG A 89 -4.39 15.11 2.90
C ARG A 89 -4.19 14.02 3.95
N CYS A 90 -3.84 12.79 3.54
CA CYS A 90 -3.55 11.72 4.50
C CYS A 90 -2.40 12.06 5.47
N GLY A 91 -1.49 12.98 5.12
CA GLY A 91 -0.42 13.44 6.01
C GLY A 91 -0.85 14.52 7.02
N GLU A 92 -1.83 15.35 6.67
CA GLU A 92 -2.34 16.43 7.54
C GLU A 92 -3.39 15.92 8.55
N ASP A 93 -4.16 14.90 8.17
CA ASP A 93 -5.17 14.28 9.04
C ASP A 93 -4.62 13.07 9.85
N ALA A 94 -3.32 12.78 9.78
CA ALA A 94 -2.70 11.67 10.52
C ALA A 94 -2.52 11.97 12.03
N ASP A 95 -2.76 13.20 12.47
CA ASP A 95 -2.99 13.52 13.88
C ASP A 95 -4.47 13.32 14.19
N PHE A 96 -4.93 12.06 14.20
CA PHE A 96 -6.34 11.69 14.39
C PHE A 96 -6.97 12.20 15.70
N LEU A 97 -6.19 12.82 16.60
CA LEU A 97 -6.66 13.56 17.78
C LEU A 97 -5.68 14.70 18.07
N SER A 98 -6.16 15.94 18.18
CA SER A 98 -5.38 17.00 18.82
C SER A 98 -4.98 16.53 20.24
N PRO A 99 -3.80 16.90 20.78
CA PRO A 99 -3.50 16.67 22.19
C PRO A 99 -4.60 17.17 23.14
N ASP A 100 -5.38 18.15 22.71
CA ASP A 100 -6.53 18.70 23.44
C ASP A 100 -7.77 17.81 23.41
N ASP A 101 -7.94 16.97 22.39
CA ASP A 101 -9.07 16.02 22.24
C ASP A 101 -8.88 14.75 23.07
N LEU A 102 -7.65 14.49 23.56
CA LEU A 102 -7.39 13.33 24.41
C LEU A 102 -8.09 13.48 25.75
N ASN A 103 -8.83 12.45 26.15
CA ASN A 103 -9.41 12.39 27.49
C ASN A 103 -8.31 12.27 28.56
N SER A 104 -8.66 12.54 29.82
CA SER A 104 -7.70 12.53 30.93
C SER A 104 -6.95 11.20 31.10
N CYS A 105 -7.56 10.07 30.72
CA CYS A 105 -6.94 8.74 30.73
C CYS A 105 -5.91 8.60 29.59
N GLU A 106 -6.26 8.98 28.37
CA GLU A 106 -5.35 8.95 27.22
C GLU A 106 -4.12 9.85 27.43
N LYS A 107 -4.33 11.04 28.00
CA LYS A 107 -3.23 11.93 28.41
C LYS A 107 -2.32 11.25 29.43
N LEU A 108 -2.87 10.53 30.40
CA LEU A 108 -2.08 9.79 31.39
C LEU A 108 -1.28 8.65 30.76
N VAL A 109 -1.89 7.86 29.88
CA VAL A 109 -1.21 6.77 29.15
C VAL A 109 -0.05 7.32 28.32
N LYS A 110 -0.27 8.43 27.59
CA LYS A 110 0.77 9.09 26.79
C LYS A 110 1.94 9.56 27.65
N ASP A 111 1.67 10.17 28.80
CA ASP A 111 2.71 10.62 29.72
C ASP A 111 3.50 9.45 30.33
N ILE A 112 2.83 8.34 30.65
CA ILE A 112 3.48 7.11 31.11
C ILE A 112 4.41 6.55 30.03
N LEU A 113 3.92 6.42 28.79
CA LEU A 113 4.74 5.91 27.69
C LEU A 113 5.94 6.82 27.40
N ASN A 114 5.76 8.14 27.46
CA ASN A 114 6.85 9.11 27.32
C ASN A 114 7.88 8.99 28.45
N PHE A 115 7.42 8.79 29.68
CA PHE A 115 8.30 8.54 30.82
C PHE A 115 9.12 7.26 30.63
N ILE A 116 8.50 6.16 30.20
CA ILE A 116 9.19 4.90 29.93
C ILE A 116 10.24 5.10 28.83
N ARG A 117 9.85 5.74 27.72
CA ARG A 117 10.75 6.02 26.58
C ARG A 117 11.98 6.83 26.97
N ARG A 118 11.85 7.76 27.94
CA ARG A 118 12.96 8.60 28.41
C ARG A 118 13.85 7.90 29.45
N LYS A 119 13.27 7.02 30.27
CA LYS A 119 13.98 6.39 31.40
C LYS A 119 14.65 5.06 31.05
N PHE A 120 14.12 4.31 30.10
CA PHE A 120 14.60 2.98 29.72
C PHE A 120 15.23 2.98 28.32
N SER A 121 15.98 1.92 28.01
CA SER A 121 16.55 1.78 26.66
C SER A 121 15.46 1.63 25.61
N TYR A 122 15.76 2.00 24.36
CA TYR A 122 14.81 1.85 23.26
C TYR A 122 14.33 0.40 23.08
N GLN A 123 15.22 -0.59 23.28
CA GLN A 123 14.89 -2.01 23.22
C GLN A 123 13.89 -2.41 24.31
N GLU A 124 14.06 -1.93 25.54
CA GLU A 124 13.12 -2.18 26.65
C GLU A 124 11.78 -1.49 26.45
N TYR A 125 11.78 -0.26 25.96
CA TYR A 125 10.57 0.46 25.58
C TYR A 125 9.81 -0.28 24.47
N ARG A 126 10.49 -0.69 23.40
CA ARG A 126 9.88 -1.42 22.28
C ARG A 126 9.33 -2.78 22.71
N MET A 127 10.05 -3.49 23.56
CA MET A 127 9.58 -4.74 24.16
C MET A 127 8.27 -4.52 24.93
N PHE A 128 8.21 -3.46 25.74
CA PHE A 128 7.03 -3.11 26.51
C PHE A 128 5.84 -2.72 25.62
N THR A 129 6.05 -1.91 24.57
CA THR A 129 4.95 -1.52 23.66
C THR A 129 4.44 -2.70 22.84
N LEU A 130 5.32 -3.59 22.36
CA LEU A 130 4.93 -4.81 21.66
C LEU A 130 4.08 -5.74 22.53
N ARG A 131 4.34 -5.79 23.84
CA ARG A 131 3.59 -6.63 24.78
C ARG A 131 2.20 -6.08 25.10
N PHE A 132 2.06 -4.77 25.29
CA PHE A 132 0.85 -4.19 25.91
C PHE A 132 0.01 -3.31 24.99
N TYR A 133 0.54 -2.89 23.83
CA TYR A 133 -0.12 -1.89 22.98
C TYR A 133 -0.16 -2.27 21.50
N GLU A 134 0.89 -2.89 20.95
CA GLU A 134 0.97 -3.10 19.49
C GLU A 134 0.49 -4.49 19.05
N SER A 135 0.85 -5.57 19.74
CA SER A 135 0.68 -6.92 19.17
C SER A 135 0.58 -8.07 20.19
N ASP A 136 0.36 -7.76 21.48
CA ASP A 136 0.18 -8.74 22.57
C ASP A 136 1.20 -9.89 22.62
N PHE A 137 2.45 -9.64 22.22
CA PHE A 137 3.48 -10.69 22.10
C PHE A 137 3.65 -11.46 23.41
N SER A 138 3.78 -12.78 23.37
CA SER A 138 4.14 -13.55 24.58
C SER A 138 5.58 -13.24 25.02
N PHE A 139 5.91 -13.43 26.30
CA PHE A 139 7.30 -13.29 26.77
C PHE A 139 8.27 -14.25 26.07
N LYS A 140 7.77 -15.42 25.65
CA LYS A 140 8.55 -16.37 24.85
C LYS A 140 8.87 -15.80 23.47
N ALA A 141 7.86 -15.27 22.76
CA ALA A 141 8.04 -14.67 21.44
C ALA A 141 8.96 -13.44 21.48
N LEU A 142 8.84 -12.58 22.51
CA LEU A 142 9.76 -11.46 22.70
C LEU A 142 11.19 -11.93 22.96
N GLY A 143 11.35 -12.98 23.77
CA GLY A 143 12.66 -13.57 24.02
C GLY A 143 13.32 -14.10 22.75
N GLU A 144 12.55 -14.79 21.91
CA GLU A 144 13.01 -15.30 20.60
C GLU A 144 13.40 -14.14 19.65
N CYS A 145 12.60 -13.08 19.55
CA CYS A 145 12.91 -11.93 18.69
C CYS A 145 14.11 -11.09 19.19
N MET A 146 14.34 -11.04 20.50
CA MET A 146 15.37 -10.19 21.12
C MET A 146 16.64 -10.95 21.51
N GLY A 147 16.65 -12.28 21.36
CA GLY A 147 17.78 -13.12 21.71
C GLY A 147 18.06 -13.23 23.22
N ILE A 148 17.03 -13.06 24.06
CA ILE A 148 17.14 -13.17 25.53
C ILE A 148 16.06 -14.10 26.10
N SER A 149 16.25 -14.58 27.33
CA SER A 149 15.28 -15.51 27.93
C SER A 149 13.95 -14.82 28.27
N ALA A 150 12.85 -15.57 28.21
CA ALA A 150 11.53 -15.07 28.62
C ALA A 150 11.49 -14.59 30.08
N SER A 151 12.31 -15.19 30.96
CA SER A 151 12.48 -14.74 32.35
C SER A 151 13.16 -13.37 32.42
N ALA A 152 14.19 -13.13 31.61
CA ALA A 152 14.84 -11.82 31.51
C ALA A 152 13.87 -10.75 30.96
N ILE A 153 13.03 -11.09 29.98
CA ILE A 153 11.96 -10.22 29.49
C ILE A 153 10.99 -9.86 30.62
N SER A 154 10.49 -10.86 31.36
CA SER A 154 9.59 -10.65 32.49
C SER A 154 10.21 -9.75 33.57
N GLY A 155 11.48 -9.98 33.92
CA GLY A 155 12.22 -9.12 34.86
C GLY A 155 12.31 -7.66 34.41
N LYS A 156 12.58 -7.43 33.11
CA LYS A 156 12.58 -6.08 32.53
C LYS A 156 11.21 -5.43 32.57
N VAL A 157 10.14 -6.16 32.24
CA VAL A 157 8.76 -5.66 32.32
C VAL A 157 8.41 -5.26 33.75
N ASN A 158 8.72 -6.10 34.74
CA ASN A 158 8.44 -5.80 36.14
C ASN A 158 9.19 -4.54 36.60
N THR A 159 10.45 -4.40 36.20
CA THR A 159 11.27 -3.20 36.51
C THR A 159 10.64 -1.93 35.93
N ILE A 160 10.12 -1.98 34.70
CA ILE A 160 9.40 -0.86 34.08
C ILE A 160 8.12 -0.54 34.86
N MET A 161 7.32 -1.56 35.15
CA MET A 161 6.06 -1.40 35.89
C MET A 161 6.28 -0.82 37.29
N ASP A 162 7.31 -1.25 38.00
CA ASP A 162 7.63 -0.75 39.34
C ASP A 162 8.10 0.70 39.30
N ALA A 163 8.85 1.09 38.27
CA ALA A 163 9.23 2.48 38.05
C ALA A 163 8.03 3.38 37.75
N VAL A 164 7.03 2.89 37.00
CA VAL A 164 5.79 3.60 36.72
C VAL A 164 4.94 3.73 37.99
N ARG A 165 4.76 2.65 38.75
CA ARG A 165 4.00 2.65 40.02
C ARG A 165 4.62 3.54 41.08
N SER A 166 5.95 3.65 41.11
CA SER A 166 6.67 4.52 42.05
C SER A 166 6.52 6.01 41.71
N ASN A 167 5.99 6.36 40.53
CA ASN A 167 5.75 7.75 40.15
C ASN A 167 4.47 8.26 40.83
N ARG A 168 4.63 9.12 41.85
CA ARG A 168 3.52 9.71 42.61
C ARG A 168 2.53 10.48 41.73
N GLY A 169 3.02 11.17 40.68
CA GLY A 169 2.16 11.93 39.77
C GLY A 169 1.23 11.04 38.95
N PHE A 170 1.74 9.89 38.47
CA PHE A 170 0.93 8.90 37.77
C PHE A 170 -0.05 8.21 38.71
N SER A 171 0.41 7.81 39.90
CA SER A 171 -0.46 7.20 40.92
C SER A 171 -1.63 8.12 41.30
N TRP A 172 -1.35 9.40 41.54
CA TRP A 172 -2.38 10.39 41.86
C TRP A 172 -3.40 10.55 40.73
N ARG A 173 -2.94 10.76 39.49
CA ARG A 173 -3.83 10.92 38.33
C ARG A 173 -4.66 9.67 38.07
N SER A 174 -4.07 8.48 38.25
CA SER A 174 -4.80 7.21 38.13
C SER A 174 -5.90 7.07 39.18
N GLN A 175 -5.68 7.55 40.41
CA GLN A 175 -6.70 7.54 41.46
C GLN A 175 -7.82 8.54 41.17
N MET A 176 -7.49 9.74 40.70
CA MET A 176 -8.50 10.75 40.33
C MET A 176 -9.44 10.21 39.25
N LEU A 177 -8.90 9.58 38.20
CA LEU A 177 -9.69 8.95 37.13
C LEU A 177 -10.62 7.85 37.65
N ALA A 178 -10.14 7.04 38.62
CA ALA A 178 -10.97 6.00 39.22
C ALA A 178 -12.16 6.60 39.99
N VAL A 179 -11.94 7.70 40.73
CA VAL A 179 -13.00 8.40 41.48
C VAL A 179 -14.02 9.04 40.54
N GLU A 180 -13.58 9.69 39.46
CA GLU A 180 -14.46 10.28 38.44
C GLU A 180 -15.35 9.24 37.75
N GLY A 181 -14.83 8.03 37.51
CA GLY A 181 -15.59 6.91 36.95
C GLY A 181 -16.63 6.30 37.88
N PHE A 182 -16.54 6.50 39.21
CA PHE A 182 -17.56 6.08 40.17
C PHE A 182 -18.71 7.08 40.35
N ILE A 183 -18.52 8.32 39.90
CA ILE A 183 -19.49 9.42 40.05
C ILE A 183 -20.34 9.60 38.78
N SER A 184 -19.93 9.00 37.66
CA SER A 184 -20.68 8.97 36.38
C SER A 184 -21.69 7.83 36.34
#